data_AF-A0A2P4X467-F1
#
_entry.id   AF-A0A2P4X467-F1
#
_cell.length_a   1.000
_cell.length_b   1.000
_cell.length_c   1.000
_cell.angle_alpha   90.00
_cell.angle_beta   90.00
_cell.angle_gamma   90.00
#
_symmetry.space_group_name_H-M   'P 1'
#
loop_
_entity.id
_entity.type
_entity.pdbx_description
1 polymer ?
#
loop_
_entity_poly.entity_id
_entity_poly.type
_entity_poly.pdbx_seq_one_letter_code
_entity_poly.pdbx_strand_id
1 'polypeptide(L)'
;MLRLQEKYKDQDLLVYIPSEVQIKNRKAHLTRQLEKQTKTTTFAELNEWASLRMCTSRETFFDGHGFDAATDEATFSALPAGHRNGTLVLNTFYHDYQDDNVKKTSFGLIMTSRRIFRNVRNAAEGQQSDDIFAAADGTYKLHFGNWVLVAFGTYRSQYTTAREYSKSFVPHA
;
A
#
# COMPACT_ATOMS: atom_id res chain seq x y z
N MET A 1 15.42 12.21 11.27
CA MET A 1 14.13 12.08 12.00
C MET A 1 13.27 13.35 11.93
N LEU A 2 13.84 14.56 12.11
CA LEU A 2 13.13 15.86 12.03
C LEU A 2 12.31 16.10 10.74
N ARG A 3 12.82 15.76 9.55
CA ARG A 3 12.11 15.98 8.26
C ARG A 3 10.81 15.19 8.10
N LEU A 4 10.70 14.01 8.71
CA LEU A 4 9.51 13.15 8.62
C LEU A 4 8.39 13.69 9.51
N GLN A 5 8.73 14.12 10.72
CA GLN A 5 7.78 14.74 11.66
C GLN A 5 7.21 16.06 11.13
N GLU A 6 8.03 16.86 10.44
CA GLU A 6 7.55 18.09 9.80
C GLU A 6 6.65 17.83 8.59
N LYS A 7 6.96 16.81 7.78
CA LYS A 7 6.15 16.40 6.62
C LYS A 7 4.81 15.77 7.02
N TYR A 8 4.75 15.13 8.18
CA TYR A 8 3.55 14.53 8.77
C TYR A 8 3.07 15.32 10.00
N LYS A 9 3.10 16.67 9.94
CA LYS A 9 2.57 17.54 11.01
C LYS A 9 1.08 17.30 11.35
N ASP A 10 0.34 16.59 10.48
CA ASP A 10 -0.92 15.95 10.83
C ASP A 10 -0.67 14.90 11.93
N GLN A 11 -0.85 15.32 13.18
CA GLN A 11 -0.50 14.56 14.39
C GLN A 11 -1.13 13.15 14.41
N ASP A 12 -2.28 12.98 13.77
CA ASP A 12 -3.04 11.73 13.72
C ASP A 12 -2.29 10.59 12.99
N LEU A 13 -1.40 10.90 12.04
CA LEU A 13 -0.68 9.85 11.30
C LEU A 13 0.62 9.43 11.98
N LEU A 14 1.22 10.30 12.79
CA LEU A 14 2.45 10.01 13.50
C LEU A 14 2.28 8.85 14.49
N VAL A 15 1.08 8.66 15.04
CA VAL A 15 0.77 7.56 15.97
C VAL A 15 0.96 6.17 15.33
N TYR A 16 0.85 6.07 14.00
CA TYR A 16 0.98 4.81 13.27
C TYR A 16 2.41 4.52 12.80
N ILE A 17 3.34 5.48 12.94
CA ILE A 17 4.73 5.29 12.53
C ILE A 17 5.47 4.47 13.59
N PRO A 18 6.10 3.33 13.23
CA PRO A 18 6.89 2.58 14.19
C PRO A 18 8.11 3.38 14.64
N SER A 19 8.39 3.35 15.94
CA SER A 19 9.65 3.84 16.50
C SER A 19 10.83 3.01 16.00
N GLU A 20 12.03 3.59 16.05
CA GLU A 20 13.27 2.90 15.68
C GLU A 20 13.47 1.60 16.50
N VAL A 21 13.10 1.61 17.78
CA VAL A 21 13.17 0.44 18.66
C VAL A 21 12.21 -0.66 18.21
N GLN A 22 11.00 -0.31 17.77
CA GLN A 22 10.03 -1.27 17.22
C GLN A 22 10.53 -1.87 15.90
N ILE A 23 11.20 -1.09 15.06
CA ILE A 23 11.79 -1.58 13.80
C ILE A 23 12.94 -2.55 14.12
N LYS A 24 13.90 -2.14 14.97
CA LYS A 24 15.04 -2.97 15.38
C LYS A 24 14.61 -4.28 16.05
N ASN A 25 13.57 -4.22 16.89
CA ASN A 25 13.05 -5.38 17.62
C ASN A 25 11.74 -5.92 17.02
N ARG A 26 11.58 -5.85 15.70
CA ARG A 26 10.33 -6.19 15.00
C ARG A 26 9.76 -7.54 15.42
N LYS A 27 10.57 -8.60 15.44
CA LYS A 27 10.11 -9.95 15.80
C LYS A 27 9.47 -9.98 17.19
N ALA A 28 10.16 -9.44 18.19
CA ALA A 28 9.67 -9.40 19.57
C ALA A 28 8.41 -8.54 19.70
N HIS A 29 8.34 -7.42 18.98
CA HIS A 29 7.14 -6.58 18.94
C HIS A 29 5.94 -7.36 18.39
N LEU A 30 6.10 -8.06 17.27
CA LEU A 30 5.02 -8.85 16.66
C LEU A 30 4.55 -9.99 17.55
N THR A 31 5.46 -10.69 18.22
CA THR A 31 5.10 -11.75 19.17
C THR A 31 4.24 -11.23 20.32
N ARG A 32 4.58 -10.07 20.89
CA ARG A 32 3.79 -9.45 21.98
C ARG A 32 2.40 -9.01 21.54
N GLN A 33 2.22 -8.64 20.27
CA GLN A 33 0.91 -8.28 19.73
C GLN A 33 0.09 -9.52 19.35
N LEU A 34 0.68 -10.72 19.32
CA LEU A 34 -0.01 -11.96 18.93
C LEU A 34 -1.24 -12.26 19.77
N GLU A 35 -1.14 -12.03 21.08
CA GLU A 35 -2.13 -12.42 22.07
C GLU A 35 -3.34 -11.47 22.13
N LYS A 36 -3.23 -10.27 21.56
CA LYS A 36 -4.27 -9.21 21.63
C LYS A 36 -5.24 -9.22 20.44
N GLN A 37 -5.30 -10.31 19.68
CA GLN A 37 -5.83 -10.28 18.31
C GLN A 37 -7.25 -10.79 18.14
N THR A 38 -7.99 -10.08 17.29
CA THR A 38 -9.11 -10.64 16.53
C THR A 38 -8.58 -11.12 15.18
N LYS A 39 -8.82 -12.40 14.85
CA LYS A 39 -8.42 -12.97 13.56
C LYS A 39 -9.59 -12.93 12.59
N THR A 40 -9.33 -12.48 11.37
CA THR A 40 -10.23 -12.75 10.23
C THR A 40 -10.04 -14.21 9.84
N THR A 41 -11.04 -15.03 10.10
CA THR A 41 -11.02 -16.48 9.89
C THR A 41 -11.78 -16.91 8.65
N THR A 42 -12.65 -16.05 8.12
CA THR A 42 -13.46 -16.35 6.93
C THR A 42 -13.34 -15.28 5.85
N PHE A 43 -13.61 -15.65 4.60
CA PHE A 43 -13.71 -14.69 3.51
C PHE A 43 -14.86 -13.69 3.70
N ALA A 44 -15.95 -14.12 4.34
CA ALA A 44 -17.10 -13.28 4.62
C ALA A 44 -16.74 -12.11 5.55
N GLU A 45 -16.01 -12.40 6.64
CA GLU A 45 -15.49 -11.36 7.55
C GLU A 45 -14.56 -10.37 6.84
N LEU A 46 -13.68 -10.88 5.95
CA LEU A 46 -12.80 -10.03 5.15
C LEU A 46 -13.62 -9.12 4.22
N ASN A 47 -14.63 -9.67 3.56
CA ASN A 47 -15.49 -8.94 2.64
C ASN A 47 -16.37 -7.92 3.37
N GLU A 48 -16.87 -8.23 4.55
CA GLU A 48 -17.63 -7.26 5.35
C GLU A 48 -16.77 -6.04 5.66
N TRP A 49 -15.55 -6.25 6.15
CA TRP A 49 -14.61 -5.17 6.39
C TRP A 49 -14.23 -4.41 5.10
N ALA A 50 -14.00 -5.13 4.01
CA ALA A 50 -13.59 -4.55 2.74
C ALA A 50 -14.72 -3.77 2.06
N SER A 51 -15.97 -4.22 2.17
CA SER A 51 -17.15 -3.68 1.48
C SER A 51 -17.34 -2.18 1.74
N LEU A 52 -17.12 -1.75 2.98
CA LEU A 52 -17.20 -0.36 3.42
C LEU A 52 -16.13 0.55 2.79
N ARG A 53 -15.14 -0.05 2.12
CA ARG A 53 -13.95 0.61 1.56
C ARG A 53 -13.78 0.28 0.07
N MET A 54 -14.70 -0.47 -0.52
CA MET A 54 -14.59 -0.89 -1.91
C MET A 54 -14.65 0.32 -2.85
N CYS A 55 -13.68 0.42 -3.72
CA CYS A 55 -13.54 1.48 -4.70
C CYS A 55 -13.58 0.88 -6.10
N THR A 56 -14.78 0.65 -6.62
CA THR A 56 -15.02 0.00 -7.92
C THR A 56 -15.47 0.98 -9.01
N SER A 57 -15.66 2.27 -8.67
CA SER A 57 -16.12 3.30 -9.59
C SER A 57 -15.30 4.58 -9.47
N ARG A 58 -15.34 5.39 -10.53
CA ARG A 58 -14.74 6.72 -10.56
C ARG A 58 -15.39 7.64 -9.53
N GLU A 59 -16.70 7.55 -9.40
CA GLU A 59 -17.51 8.36 -8.51
C GLU A 59 -17.14 8.09 -7.04
N THR A 60 -16.99 6.81 -6.66
CA THR A 60 -16.51 6.41 -5.33
C THR A 60 -15.09 6.90 -5.07
N PHE A 61 -14.23 6.87 -6.09
CA PHE A 61 -12.86 7.34 -5.97
C PHE A 61 -12.81 8.85 -5.71
N PHE A 62 -13.54 9.65 -6.48
CA PHE A 62 -13.54 11.12 -6.31
C PHE A 62 -14.48 11.60 -5.20
N ASP A 63 -15.30 10.72 -4.63
CA ASP A 63 -16.21 11.00 -3.50
C ASP A 63 -17.10 12.23 -3.77
N GLY A 64 -17.60 12.34 -5.00
CA GLY A 64 -18.44 13.45 -5.45
C GLY A 64 -17.73 14.78 -5.72
N HIS A 65 -16.42 14.90 -5.46
CA HIS A 65 -15.66 16.14 -5.72
C HIS A 65 -15.35 16.41 -7.20
N GLY A 66 -15.69 15.47 -8.09
CA GLY A 66 -15.33 15.54 -9.51
C GLY A 66 -13.83 15.37 -9.74
N PHE A 67 -13.40 15.57 -10.98
CA PHE A 67 -11.98 15.53 -11.37
C PHE A 67 -11.72 16.54 -12.47
N ASP A 68 -10.80 17.45 -12.20
CA ASP A 68 -10.24 18.39 -13.17
C ASP A 68 -8.72 18.30 -13.12
N ALA A 69 -8.09 17.95 -14.24
CA ALA A 69 -6.66 17.66 -14.28
C ALA A 69 -5.76 18.83 -13.83
N ALA A 70 -6.20 20.07 -14.00
CA ALA A 70 -5.43 21.26 -13.66
C ALA A 70 -5.55 21.65 -12.19
N THR A 71 -6.70 21.38 -11.55
CA THR A 71 -6.93 21.75 -10.14
C THR A 71 -6.92 20.57 -9.17
N ASP A 72 -6.91 19.33 -9.67
CA ASP A 72 -7.09 18.10 -8.88
C ASP A 72 -6.15 18.03 -7.66
N GLU A 73 -4.86 18.30 -7.84
CA GLU A 73 -3.89 18.25 -6.75
C GLU A 73 -4.19 19.29 -5.66
N ALA A 74 -4.55 20.52 -6.05
CA ALA A 74 -4.89 21.58 -5.11
C ALA A 74 -6.20 21.24 -4.36
N THR A 75 -7.22 20.78 -5.09
CA THR A 75 -8.50 20.36 -4.52
C THR A 75 -8.30 19.20 -3.55
N PHE A 76 -7.53 18.18 -3.94
CA PHE A 76 -7.25 17.03 -3.09
C PHE A 76 -6.42 17.39 -1.87
N SER A 77 -5.40 18.24 -2.02
CA SER A 77 -4.54 18.67 -0.92
C SER A 77 -5.28 19.47 0.15
N ALA A 78 -6.37 20.16 -0.21
CA ALA A 78 -7.25 20.88 0.71
C ALA A 78 -8.21 19.97 1.52
N LEU A 79 -8.37 18.69 1.14
CA LEU A 79 -9.24 17.76 1.87
C LEU A 79 -8.62 17.33 3.22
N PRO A 80 -9.45 16.93 4.20
CA PRO A 80 -8.97 16.45 5.48
C PRO A 80 -7.97 15.29 5.36
N ALA A 81 -7.03 15.21 6.30
CA ALA A 81 -6.01 14.17 6.34
C ALA A 81 -6.60 12.75 6.30
N GLY A 82 -7.68 12.52 7.05
CA GLY A 82 -8.40 11.24 7.08
C GLY A 82 -8.96 10.84 5.71
N HIS A 83 -9.47 11.81 4.93
CA HIS A 83 -9.89 11.54 3.56
C HIS A 83 -8.67 11.25 2.68
N ARG A 84 -7.66 12.13 2.67
CA ARG A 84 -6.48 11.98 1.78
C ARG A 84 -5.74 10.66 1.98
N ASN A 85 -5.68 10.16 3.20
CA ASN A 85 -4.99 8.92 3.56
C ASN A 85 -5.94 7.74 3.77
N GLY A 86 -7.24 7.91 3.48
CA GLY A 86 -8.25 6.87 3.61
C GLY A 86 -7.93 5.65 2.74
N THR A 87 -8.17 4.47 3.30
CA THR A 87 -7.99 3.18 2.63
C THR A 87 -9.03 2.97 1.55
N LEU A 88 -8.57 2.58 0.36
CA LEU A 88 -9.39 2.06 -0.72
C LEU A 88 -9.09 0.58 -0.89
N VAL A 89 -10.12 -0.24 -0.96
CA VAL A 89 -10.01 -1.63 -1.38
C VAL A 89 -10.40 -1.71 -2.85
N LEU A 90 -9.48 -2.17 -3.68
CA LEU A 90 -9.66 -2.32 -5.12
C LEU A 90 -10.25 -3.69 -5.47
N ASN A 91 -9.89 -4.71 -4.69
CA ASN A 91 -10.42 -6.05 -4.87
C ASN A 91 -10.25 -6.90 -3.60
N THR A 92 -11.08 -7.92 -3.44
CA THR A 92 -10.89 -9.01 -2.48
C THR A 92 -10.89 -10.34 -3.23
N PHE A 93 -10.11 -11.30 -2.75
CA PHE A 93 -9.99 -12.60 -3.40
C PHE A 93 -9.70 -13.69 -2.39
N TYR A 94 -9.95 -14.93 -2.79
CA TYR A 94 -9.53 -16.11 -2.06
C TYR A 94 -8.86 -17.09 -3.01
N HIS A 95 -8.00 -17.92 -2.46
CA HIS A 95 -7.28 -18.94 -3.20
C HIS A 95 -7.24 -20.22 -2.38
N ASP A 96 -7.86 -21.26 -2.94
CA ASP A 96 -7.77 -22.63 -2.44
C ASP A 96 -6.47 -23.26 -2.93
N TYR A 97 -5.74 -23.91 -2.03
CA TYR A 97 -4.48 -24.59 -2.32
C TYR A 97 -4.36 -25.89 -1.50
N GLN A 98 -3.43 -26.75 -1.92
CA GLN A 98 -3.05 -27.94 -1.14
C GLN A 98 -1.71 -27.69 -0.45
N ASP A 99 -1.64 -28.08 0.83
CA ASP A 99 -0.44 -27.99 1.64
C ASP A 99 -0.40 -29.22 2.54
N ASP A 100 0.64 -30.05 2.40
CA ASP A 100 0.76 -31.37 3.03
C ASP A 100 -0.50 -32.27 2.85
N ASN A 101 -1.04 -32.33 1.63
CA ASN A 101 -2.29 -33.05 1.28
C ASN A 101 -3.55 -32.56 2.03
N VAL A 102 -3.47 -31.44 2.75
CA VAL A 102 -4.62 -30.79 3.37
C VAL A 102 -5.07 -29.65 2.47
N LYS A 103 -6.37 -29.63 2.13
CA LYS A 103 -6.97 -28.49 1.43
C LYS A 103 -7.01 -27.29 2.38
N LYS A 104 -6.38 -26.19 1.98
CA LYS A 104 -6.36 -24.92 2.72
C LYS A 104 -6.91 -23.82 1.82
N THR A 105 -7.38 -22.75 2.45
CA THR A 105 -7.83 -21.54 1.76
C THR A 105 -7.10 -20.35 2.33
N SER A 106 -6.62 -19.49 1.45
CA SER A 106 -6.08 -18.17 1.79
C SER A 106 -7.01 -17.08 1.30
N PHE A 107 -7.05 -15.96 2.02
CA PHE A 107 -7.83 -14.79 1.66
C PHE A 107 -6.89 -13.60 1.50
N GLY A 108 -7.19 -12.72 0.56
CA GLY A 108 -6.39 -11.55 0.25
C GLY A 108 -7.24 -10.38 -0.21
N LEU A 109 -6.61 -9.21 -0.21
CA LEU A 109 -7.20 -7.99 -0.75
C LEU A 109 -6.13 -7.19 -1.48
N ILE A 110 -6.57 -6.37 -2.42
CA ILE A 110 -5.77 -5.35 -3.08
C ILE A 110 -6.24 -4.03 -2.49
N MET A 111 -5.33 -3.30 -1.85
CA MET A 111 -5.65 -2.00 -1.25
C MET A 111 -4.59 -0.95 -1.54
N THR A 112 -5.00 0.29 -1.41
CA THR A 112 -4.17 1.48 -1.55
C THR A 112 -4.74 2.58 -0.64
N SER A 113 -4.05 3.70 -0.53
CA SER A 113 -4.66 4.92 0.02
C SER A 113 -5.12 5.83 -1.12
N ARG A 114 -6.09 6.70 -0.84
CA ARG A 114 -6.55 7.73 -1.81
C ARG A 114 -5.36 8.52 -2.39
N ARG A 115 -4.41 8.94 -1.55
CA ARG A 115 -3.18 9.63 -1.96
C ARG A 115 -2.28 8.78 -2.87
N ILE A 116 -2.03 7.51 -2.53
CA ILE A 116 -1.14 6.65 -3.33
C ILE A 116 -1.78 6.33 -4.67
N PHE A 117 -3.09 6.05 -4.72
CA PHE A 117 -3.75 5.68 -5.97
C PHE A 117 -3.76 6.81 -7.01
N ARG A 118 -3.78 8.08 -6.58
CA ARG A 118 -3.63 9.23 -7.48
C ARG A 118 -2.31 9.22 -8.24
N ASN A 119 -1.25 8.64 -7.68
CA ASN A 119 0.02 8.50 -8.38
C ASN A 119 -0.05 7.57 -9.59
N VAL A 120 -1.09 6.73 -9.75
CA VAL A 120 -1.25 5.90 -10.95
C VAL A 120 -1.42 6.78 -12.19
N ARG A 121 -2.15 7.89 -12.08
CA ARG A 121 -2.26 8.88 -13.16
C ARG A 121 -0.91 9.51 -13.47
N ASN A 122 -0.23 10.03 -12.45
CA ASN A 122 1.09 10.63 -12.61
C ASN A 122 2.08 9.63 -13.22
N ALA A 123 1.97 8.36 -12.87
CA ALA A 123 2.79 7.31 -13.45
C ALA A 123 2.44 7.05 -14.92
N ALA A 124 1.15 7.01 -15.28
CA ALA A 124 0.73 6.81 -16.66
C ALA A 124 1.08 8.01 -17.57
N GLU A 125 0.97 9.23 -17.07
CA GLU A 125 1.33 10.46 -17.80
C GLU A 125 2.85 10.61 -17.88
N GLY A 126 3.56 10.42 -16.76
CA GLY A 126 5.01 10.48 -16.67
C GLY A 126 5.71 9.34 -17.41
N GLN A 127 5.03 8.24 -17.76
CA GLN A 127 5.63 7.14 -18.55
C GLN A 127 6.14 7.61 -19.91
N GLN A 128 5.62 8.72 -20.40
CA GLN A 128 6.00 9.29 -21.69
C GLN A 128 7.13 10.32 -21.59
N SER A 129 7.46 10.82 -20.39
CA SER A 129 8.41 11.94 -20.20
C SER A 129 9.52 11.71 -19.18
N ASP A 130 9.29 10.84 -18.19
CA ASP A 130 10.16 10.68 -17.02
C ASP A 130 10.79 9.27 -17.04
N ASP A 131 12.11 9.21 -17.23
CA ASP A 131 12.86 7.94 -17.40
C ASP A 131 12.90 7.04 -16.15
N ILE A 132 12.41 7.50 -14.99
CA ILE A 132 12.60 6.81 -13.70
C ILE A 132 11.27 6.55 -12.99
N PHE A 133 10.85 5.28 -13.01
CA PHE A 133 9.74 4.75 -12.21
C PHE A 133 10.26 4.13 -10.92
N ALA A 134 9.90 4.74 -9.78
CA ALA A 134 10.04 4.08 -8.50
C ALA A 134 8.79 3.22 -8.24
N ALA A 135 9.02 1.94 -7.98
CA ALA A 135 7.98 0.97 -7.69
C ALA A 135 8.25 0.30 -6.34
N ALA A 136 7.18 0.02 -5.62
CA ALA A 136 7.17 -1.01 -4.60
C ALA A 136 6.36 -2.16 -5.17
N ASP A 137 7.03 -3.21 -5.64
CA ASP A 137 6.36 -4.47 -5.97
C ASP A 137 6.54 -5.45 -4.81
N GLY A 138 5.42 -5.91 -4.27
CA GLY A 138 5.48 -6.81 -3.14
C GLY A 138 4.10 -7.24 -2.71
N THR A 139 3.97 -8.54 -2.47
CA THR A 139 2.87 -9.06 -1.66
C THR A 139 3.31 -8.97 -0.21
N TYR A 140 2.65 -8.11 0.56
CA TYR A 140 2.95 -7.94 1.97
C TYR A 140 1.95 -8.71 2.82
N LYS A 141 2.46 -9.56 3.72
CA LYS A 141 1.61 -10.22 4.70
C LYS A 141 1.13 -9.17 5.70
N LEU A 142 -0.20 -8.95 5.75
CA LEU A 142 -0.82 -8.22 6.83
C LEU A 142 -0.46 -8.91 8.14
N HIS A 143 0.17 -8.16 9.03
CA HIS A 143 0.58 -8.63 10.33
C HIS A 143 0.19 -7.61 11.38
N PHE A 144 0.14 -8.09 12.61
CA PHE A 144 -0.44 -7.37 13.73
C PHE A 144 0.51 -6.37 14.39
N GLY A 145 1.45 -5.87 13.59
CA GLY A 145 2.33 -4.78 14.00
C GLY A 145 1.68 -3.42 13.79
N ASN A 146 0.54 -3.35 13.09
CA ASN A 146 -0.13 -2.12 12.63
C ASN A 146 0.67 -1.29 11.59
N TRP A 147 1.82 -1.78 11.16
CA TRP A 147 2.65 -1.21 10.10
C TRP A 147 3.27 -2.34 9.29
N VAL A 148 3.63 -2.05 8.04
CA VAL A 148 4.38 -2.98 7.19
C VAL A 148 5.57 -2.26 6.58
N LEU A 149 6.70 -2.94 6.46
CA LEU A 149 7.87 -2.39 5.77
C LEU A 149 7.75 -2.70 4.29
N VAL A 150 7.67 -1.62 3.52
CA VAL A 150 7.62 -1.65 2.07
C VAL A 150 9.02 -1.31 1.56
N ALA A 151 9.67 -2.25 0.88
CA ALA A 151 10.88 -1.95 0.15
C ALA A 151 10.51 -1.03 -1.02
N PHE A 152 11.18 0.11 -1.13
CA PHE A 152 10.94 1.10 -2.17
C PHE A 152 12.20 1.30 -3.00
N GLY A 153 12.08 1.22 -4.32
CA GLY A 153 13.23 1.17 -5.22
C GLY A 153 12.86 1.44 -6.66
N THR A 154 13.86 1.43 -7.53
CA THR A 154 13.68 1.37 -8.98
C THR A 154 14.07 -0.01 -9.49
N TYR A 155 13.53 -0.39 -10.64
CA TYR A 155 14.03 -1.55 -11.37
C TYR A 155 15.01 -1.10 -12.44
N ARG A 156 16.25 -1.55 -12.33
CA ARG A 156 17.22 -1.47 -13.42
C ARG A 156 17.00 -2.65 -14.34
N SER A 157 16.67 -2.37 -15.60
CA SER A 157 16.64 -3.35 -16.68
C SER A 157 17.79 -3.06 -17.63
N GLN A 158 18.58 -4.07 -18.00
CA GLN A 158 19.66 -3.94 -18.97
C GLN A 158 19.69 -5.14 -19.91
N TYR A 159 19.98 -4.88 -21.18
CA TYR A 159 20.35 -5.93 -22.13
C TYR A 159 21.87 -5.96 -22.24
N THR A 160 22.48 -7.12 -22.06
CA THR A 160 23.92 -7.27 -22.30
C THR A 160 24.22 -7.12 -23.79
N THR A 161 25.49 -6.94 -24.16
CA THR A 161 25.93 -6.93 -25.57
C THR A 161 25.57 -8.24 -26.29
N ALA A 162 25.37 -9.34 -25.54
CA ALA A 162 24.88 -10.63 -26.02
C ALA A 162 23.33 -10.72 -26.09
N ARG A 163 22.60 -9.61 -25.90
CA ARG A 163 21.13 -9.50 -25.85
C ARG A 163 20.46 -10.27 -24.71
N GLU A 164 21.19 -10.58 -23.64
CA GLU A 164 20.61 -11.20 -22.46
C GLU A 164 19.94 -10.14 -21.60
N TYR A 165 18.67 -10.37 -21.26
CA TYR A 165 17.93 -9.49 -20.36
C TYR A 165 18.30 -9.76 -18.91
N SER A 166 18.63 -8.72 -18.16
CA SER A 166 18.71 -8.79 -16.70
C SER A 166 17.92 -7.66 -16.05
N LYS A 167 17.26 -8.00 -14.94
CA LYS A 167 16.45 -7.09 -14.12
C LYS A 167 16.92 -7.16 -12.67
N SER A 168 17.23 -6.02 -12.07
CA SER A 168 17.66 -5.93 -10.67
C SER A 168 16.91 -4.81 -9.96
N PHE A 169 16.47 -5.08 -8.73
CA PHE A 169 15.90 -4.06 -7.84
C PHE A 169 17.02 -3.20 -7.24
N VAL A 170 16.87 -1.88 -7.33
CA VAL A 170 17.77 -0.88 -6.75
C VAL A 170 17.00 -0.17 -5.63
N PRO A 171 17.28 -0.47 -4.36
CA PRO A 171 16.58 0.18 -3.25
C PRO A 171 16.94 1.68 -3.20
N HIS A 172 15.94 2.52 -2.94
CA HIS A 172 16.17 3.91 -2.55
C HIS A 172 16.26 3.96 -1.01
N ALA A 173 17.28 4.66 -0.50
CA ALA A 173 17.47 4.91 0.93
C ALA A 173 16.95 6.29 1.33
#